data_AF-A0AAC9SNE6-F1
#
_entry.id   AF-A0AAC9SNE6-F1
#
_cell.length_a   1.000
_cell.length_b   1.000
_cell.length_c   1.000
_cell.angle_alpha   90.00
_cell.angle_beta   90.00
_cell.angle_gamma   90.00
#
_symmetry.space_group_name_H-M   'P 1'
#
loop_
_entity.id
_entity.type
_entity.pdbx_description
1 polymer ?
#
loop_
_entity_poly.entity_id
_entity_poly.type
_entity_poly.pdbx_seq_one_letter_code
_entity_poly.pdbx_strand_id
1 'polypeptide(L)'
;MKKAFLALGLLPLLAACGATPQAKLNQTVFDVDSGYHVLANPMPDVMAGKVPGVALTDTQKDIAKRASQTVFNEIQSLETSIESGKSLTQTAVGALQADFASFETCWAGLKTGTTPDACAAIGGSK
;
A
#
# COMPACT_ATOMS: atom_id res chain seq x y z
N MET A 1 -12.38 58.06 29.32
CA MET A 1 -11.08 57.65 29.87
C MET A 1 -10.85 56.17 29.55
N LYS A 2 -9.72 55.86 28.92
CA LYS A 2 -9.29 54.50 28.55
C LYS A 2 -9.10 53.61 29.78
N LYS A 3 -9.59 52.37 29.73
CA LYS A 3 -9.02 51.27 30.51
C LYS A 3 -8.88 50.05 29.61
N ALA A 4 -7.64 49.75 29.28
CA ALA A 4 -7.22 48.49 28.71
C ALA A 4 -7.21 47.43 29.82
N PHE A 5 -7.71 46.24 29.52
CA PHE A 5 -7.35 45.01 30.22
C PHE A 5 -7.04 43.95 29.15
N LEU A 6 -5.74 43.66 29.05
CA LEU A 6 -5.18 42.46 28.45
C LEU A 6 -5.44 41.27 29.39
N ALA A 7 -6.01 40.18 28.88
CA ALA A 7 -5.83 38.82 29.40
C ALA A 7 -6.40 37.84 28.35
N LEU A 8 -5.53 37.19 27.56
CA LEU A 8 -5.18 35.77 27.77
C LEU A 8 -6.41 34.89 28.02
N GLY A 9 -6.99 34.31 26.95
CA GLY A 9 -8.10 33.38 27.13
C GLY A 9 -8.66 32.69 25.89
N LEU A 10 -7.96 32.67 24.76
CA LEU A 10 -8.41 31.99 23.54
C LEU A 10 -7.33 31.05 22.96
N LEU A 11 -6.69 30.29 23.85
CA LEU A 11 -5.98 29.06 23.49
C LEU A 11 -6.78 27.87 24.03
N PRO A 12 -7.76 27.35 23.27
CA PRO A 12 -8.11 25.95 23.44
C PRO A 12 -8.31 25.27 22.08
N LEU A 13 -7.32 25.30 21.17
CA LEU A 13 -7.35 24.44 19.97
C LEU A 13 -6.00 23.82 19.60
N LEU A 14 -5.02 23.82 20.51
CA LEU A 14 -3.85 22.91 20.42
C LEU A 14 -4.17 21.50 20.94
N ALA A 15 -5.46 21.15 20.97
CA ALA A 15 -5.90 19.78 21.23
C ALA A 15 -5.92 19.02 19.90
N ALA A 16 -4.79 18.39 19.60
CA ALA A 16 -4.66 17.07 18.94
C ALA A 16 -3.50 17.02 17.93
N CYS A 17 -2.27 16.87 18.42
CA CYS A 17 -1.23 16.12 17.69
C CYS A 17 -1.52 14.60 17.69
N GLY A 18 -2.80 14.21 17.62
CA GLY A 18 -3.23 12.84 17.39
C GLY A 18 -3.60 12.72 15.93
N ALA A 19 -2.88 11.88 15.18
CA ALA A 19 -3.25 11.57 13.81
C ALA A 19 -4.72 11.16 13.77
N THR A 20 -5.52 11.86 12.96
CA THR A 20 -6.94 11.53 12.79
C THR A 20 -7.08 10.09 12.26
N PRO A 21 -8.22 9.42 12.47
CA PRO A 21 -8.44 8.09 11.88
C PRO A 21 -8.18 8.10 10.36
N GLN A 22 -8.56 9.17 9.67
CA GLN A 22 -8.28 9.35 8.24
C GLN A 22 -6.78 9.47 7.95
N ALA A 23 -6.03 10.23 8.75
CA ALA A 23 -4.58 10.33 8.58
C ALA A 23 -3.88 8.97 8.74
N LYS A 24 -4.37 8.11 9.63
CA LYS A 24 -3.86 6.74 9.80
C LYS A 24 -4.14 5.85 8.59
N LEU A 25 -5.33 5.96 8.00
CA LEU A 25 -5.67 5.26 6.76
C LEU A 25 -4.77 5.70 5.61
N ASN A 26 -4.56 7.01 5.45
CA ASN A 26 -3.65 7.55 4.43
C ASN A 26 -2.21 7.06 4.64
N GLN A 27 -1.71 7.11 5.88
CA GLN A 27 -0.39 6.59 6.21
C GLN A 27 -0.25 5.12 5.83
N THR A 28 -1.28 4.31 6.08
CA THR A 28 -1.27 2.88 5.75
C THR A 28 -1.15 2.65 4.24
N VAL A 29 -1.82 3.47 3.41
CA VAL A 29 -1.67 3.39 1.94
C VAL A 29 -0.23 3.66 1.52
N PHE A 30 0.39 4.73 2.05
CA PHE A 30 1.78 5.07 1.72
C PHE A 30 2.81 4.07 2.27
N ASP A 31 2.53 3.45 3.41
CA ASP A 31 3.36 2.37 3.96
C ASP A 31 3.31 1.13 3.05
N VAL A 32 2.12 0.78 2.53
CA VAL A 32 1.96 -0.31 1.56
C VAL A 32 2.61 0.05 0.23
N ASP A 33 2.49 1.28 -0.27
CA ASP A 33 3.18 1.72 -1.49
C ASP A 33 4.70 1.58 -1.38
N SER A 34 5.26 2.05 -0.26
CA SER A 34 6.68 1.90 0.04
C SER A 34 7.10 0.43 0.08
N GLY A 35 6.31 -0.43 0.75
CA GLY A 35 6.54 -1.87 0.81
C GLY A 35 6.46 -2.53 -0.56
N TYR A 36 5.46 -2.16 -1.37
CA TYR A 36 5.30 -2.61 -2.75
C TYR A 36 6.52 -2.28 -3.58
N HIS A 37 7.01 -1.05 -3.56
CA HIS A 37 8.17 -0.66 -4.34
C HIS A 37 9.45 -1.38 -3.92
N VAL A 38 9.65 -1.62 -2.61
CA VAL A 38 10.78 -2.44 -2.13
C VAL A 38 10.70 -3.86 -2.68
N LEU A 39 9.51 -4.47 -2.65
CA LEU A 39 9.29 -5.84 -3.13
C LEU A 39 9.39 -5.96 -4.66
N ALA A 40 8.89 -4.95 -5.36
CA ALA A 40 8.81 -4.91 -6.82
C ALA A 40 10.13 -4.51 -7.49
N ASN A 41 11.00 -3.76 -6.79
CA ASN A 41 12.29 -3.29 -7.33
C ASN A 41 13.15 -4.40 -7.98
N PRO A 42 13.35 -5.60 -7.38
CA PRO A 42 14.13 -6.66 -8.01
C PRO A 42 13.39 -7.45 -9.11
N MET A 43 12.07 -7.24 -9.29
CA MET A 43 11.27 -8.04 -10.23
C MET A 43 11.76 -7.99 -11.68
N PRO A 44 12.16 -6.83 -12.25
CA PRO A 44 12.66 -6.78 -13.62
C PRO A 44 13.89 -7.68 -13.85
N ASP A 45 14.81 -7.71 -12.89
CA ASP A 45 16.01 -8.54 -12.99
C ASP A 45 15.69 -10.03 -12.79
N VAL A 46 14.76 -10.37 -11.89
CA VAL A 46 14.25 -11.74 -11.75
C VAL A 46 13.57 -12.20 -13.04
N MET A 47 12.70 -11.38 -13.63
CA MET A 47 11.98 -11.68 -14.87
C MET A 47 12.94 -11.82 -16.07
N ALA A 48 14.03 -11.06 -16.07
CA ALA A 48 15.10 -11.15 -17.06
C ALA A 48 16.08 -12.31 -16.81
N GLY A 49 15.90 -13.11 -15.75
CA GLY A 49 16.76 -14.24 -15.43
C GLY A 49 18.16 -13.84 -14.94
N LYS A 50 18.34 -12.61 -14.46
CA LYS A 50 19.63 -12.10 -13.99
C LYS A 50 19.91 -12.45 -12.52
N VAL A 51 18.93 -12.98 -11.79
CA VAL A 51 19.07 -13.35 -10.39
C VAL A 51 19.45 -14.83 -10.28
N PRO A 52 20.66 -15.16 -9.78
CA PRO A 52 21.10 -16.54 -9.65
C PRO A 52 20.18 -17.35 -8.73
N GLY A 53 19.92 -18.60 -9.07
CA GLY A 53 19.10 -19.51 -8.27
C GLY A 53 17.59 -19.27 -8.35
N VAL A 54 17.14 -18.27 -9.12
CA VAL A 54 15.73 -18.02 -9.39
C VAL A 54 15.45 -18.22 -10.87
N ALA A 55 14.57 -19.16 -11.19
CA ALA A 55 14.13 -19.43 -12.54
C ALA A 55 12.60 -19.48 -12.60
N LEU A 56 12.01 -18.46 -13.22
CA LEU A 56 10.56 -18.40 -13.45
C LEU A 56 10.22 -18.95 -14.83
N THR A 57 9.22 -19.83 -14.89
CA THR A 57 8.53 -20.17 -16.13
C THR A 57 7.79 -18.95 -16.69
N ASP A 58 7.43 -18.96 -17.97
CA ASP A 58 6.70 -17.84 -18.57
C ASP A 58 5.32 -17.65 -17.92
N THR A 59 4.64 -18.74 -17.56
CA THR A 59 3.41 -18.70 -16.76
C THR A 59 3.60 -17.99 -15.42
N GLN A 60 4.69 -18.29 -14.71
CA GLN A 60 5.00 -17.65 -13.43
C GLN A 60 5.35 -16.16 -13.58
N LYS A 61 6.06 -15.78 -14.66
CA LYS A 61 6.31 -14.36 -14.97
C LYS A 61 5.00 -13.62 -15.22
N ASP A 62 4.08 -14.23 -15.95
CA ASP A 62 2.79 -13.61 -16.24
C ASP A 62 1.91 -13.48 -14.99
N ILE A 63 1.95 -14.47 -14.09
CA ILE A 63 1.31 -14.38 -12.77
C ILE A 63 1.93 -13.23 -11.97
N ALA A 64 3.27 -13.16 -11.87
CA ALA A 64 3.96 -12.11 -11.14
C ALA A 64 3.61 -10.70 -11.65
N LYS A 65 3.59 -10.51 -12.98
CA LYS A 65 3.21 -9.23 -13.60
C LYS A 65 1.79 -8.83 -13.25
N ARG A 66 0.83 -9.75 -13.42
CA ARG A 66 -0.59 -9.47 -13.11
C ARG A 66 -0.78 -9.16 -11.63
N ALA A 67 -0.22 -9.97 -10.75
CA ALA A 67 -0.27 -9.77 -9.31
C ALA A 67 0.28 -8.40 -8.89
N SER A 68 1.48 -8.06 -9.37
CA SER A 68 2.11 -6.76 -9.13
C SER A 68 1.25 -5.60 -9.64
N GLN A 69 0.74 -5.72 -10.86
CA GLN A 69 -0.08 -4.68 -11.48
C GLN A 69 -1.40 -4.46 -10.73
N THR A 70 -2.04 -5.53 -10.23
CA THR A 70 -3.28 -5.41 -9.44
C THR A 70 -3.04 -4.60 -8.17
N VAL A 71 -2.03 -4.95 -7.38
CA VAL A 71 -1.69 -4.22 -6.14
C VAL A 71 -1.35 -2.76 -6.46
N PHE A 72 -0.52 -2.52 -7.48
CA PHE A 72 -0.17 -1.16 -7.90
C PHE A 72 -1.39 -0.34 -8.30
N ASN A 73 -2.34 -0.91 -9.04
CA ASN A 73 -3.55 -0.20 -9.44
C ASN A 73 -4.41 0.20 -8.22
N GLU A 74 -4.47 -0.66 -7.20
CA GLU A 74 -5.21 -0.36 -5.97
C GLU A 74 -4.55 0.73 -5.14
N ILE A 75 -3.22 0.69 -5.02
CA ILE A 75 -2.42 1.77 -4.42
C ILE A 75 -2.74 3.09 -5.13
N GLN A 76 -2.55 3.15 -6.45
CA GLN A 76 -2.78 4.36 -7.25
C GLN A 76 -4.22 4.88 -7.10
N SER A 77 -5.21 3.99 -7.05
CA SER A 77 -6.61 4.36 -6.87
C SER A 77 -6.87 5.01 -5.50
N LEU A 78 -6.25 4.49 -4.44
CA LEU A 78 -6.38 5.04 -3.10
C LEU A 78 -5.58 6.33 -2.92
N GLU A 79 -4.37 6.41 -3.47
CA GLU A 79 -3.58 7.64 -3.49
C GLU A 79 -4.29 8.77 -4.26
N THR A 80 -4.86 8.48 -5.42
CA THR A 80 -5.69 9.45 -6.16
C THR A 80 -6.88 9.93 -5.31
N SER A 81 -7.46 9.04 -4.50
CA SER A 81 -8.53 9.42 -3.57
C SER A 81 -8.02 10.35 -2.46
N ILE A 82 -6.83 10.10 -1.92
CA ILE A 82 -6.17 10.98 -0.94
C ILE A 82 -5.86 12.34 -1.56
N GLU A 83 -5.25 12.38 -2.74
CA GLU A 83 -4.89 13.60 -3.47
C GLU A 83 -6.12 14.46 -3.81
N SER A 84 -7.25 13.82 -4.13
CA SER A 84 -8.53 14.49 -4.36
C SER A 84 -9.30 14.86 -3.09
N GLY A 85 -8.73 14.63 -1.90
CA GLY A 85 -9.32 14.98 -0.61
C GLY A 85 -10.48 14.08 -0.19
N LYS A 86 -10.66 12.91 -0.82
CA LYS A 86 -11.70 11.95 -0.45
C LYS A 86 -11.29 11.18 0.80
N SER A 87 -12.26 10.89 1.66
CA SER A 87 -12.07 9.98 2.78
C SER A 87 -11.95 8.54 2.29
N LEU A 88 -11.05 7.79 2.93
CA LEU A 88 -10.87 6.36 2.69
C LEU A 88 -11.74 5.58 3.68
N THR A 89 -12.07 4.35 3.33
CA THR A 89 -12.74 3.43 4.24
C THR A 89 -11.73 2.43 4.81
N GLN A 90 -11.98 1.97 6.03
CA GLN A 90 -11.19 0.90 6.64
C GLN A 90 -11.23 -0.38 5.79
N THR A 91 -12.36 -0.66 5.14
CA THR A 91 -12.52 -1.81 4.24
C THR A 91 -11.61 -1.71 3.02
N ALA A 92 -11.56 -0.56 2.35
CA ALA A 92 -10.74 -0.39 1.16
C ALA A 92 -9.23 -0.45 1.47
N VAL A 93 -8.81 0.15 2.59
CA VAL A 93 -7.41 0.04 3.04
C VAL A 93 -7.09 -1.37 3.52
N GLY A 94 -8.01 -2.04 4.21
CA GLY A 94 -7.85 -3.42 4.64
C GLY A 94 -7.74 -4.40 3.47
N ALA A 95 -8.50 -4.17 2.40
CA ALA A 95 -8.39 -4.90 1.14
C ALA A 95 -7.00 -4.76 0.53
N LEU A 96 -6.50 -3.52 0.39
CA LEU A 96 -5.15 -3.26 -0.12
C LEU A 96 -4.09 -3.99 0.72
N GLN A 97 -4.19 -3.96 2.05
CA GLN A 97 -3.26 -4.67 2.92
C GLN A 97 -3.29 -6.19 2.71
N ALA A 98 -4.49 -6.77 2.53
CA ALA A 98 -4.64 -8.20 2.26
C ALA A 98 -4.09 -8.60 0.89
N ASP A 99 -4.33 -7.78 -0.13
CA ASP A 99 -3.83 -8.00 -1.48
C ASP A 99 -2.30 -7.84 -1.54
N PHE A 100 -1.73 -6.89 -0.80
CA PHE A 100 -0.28 -6.77 -0.65
C PHE A 100 0.35 -7.97 0.06
N ALA A 101 -0.22 -8.45 1.17
CA ALA A 101 0.28 -9.65 1.86
C ALA A 101 0.18 -10.91 0.99
N SER A 102 -0.89 -11.01 0.20
CA SER A 102 -1.05 -12.08 -0.79
C SER A 102 0.01 -12.00 -1.89
N PHE A 103 0.34 -10.79 -2.34
CA PHE A 103 1.42 -10.55 -3.30
C PHE A 103 2.79 -10.91 -2.74
N GLU A 104 3.12 -10.55 -1.50
CA GLU A 104 4.35 -10.96 -0.83
C GLU A 104 4.50 -12.49 -0.82
N THR A 105 3.44 -13.19 -0.42
CA THR A 105 3.41 -14.66 -0.37
C THR A 105 3.53 -15.28 -1.76
N CYS A 106 2.76 -14.76 -2.73
CA CYS A 106 2.83 -15.18 -4.12
C CYS A 106 4.25 -15.03 -4.65
N TRP A 107 4.85 -13.84 -4.51
CA TRP A 107 6.17 -13.54 -5.03
C TRP A 107 7.27 -14.40 -4.39
N ALA A 108 7.18 -14.65 -3.08
CA ALA A 108 8.09 -15.56 -2.40
C ALA A 108 8.00 -16.99 -2.97
N GLY A 109 6.78 -17.51 -3.18
CA GLY A 109 6.56 -18.84 -3.75
C GLY A 109 7.01 -18.97 -5.20
N LEU A 110 6.74 -17.96 -6.03
CA LEU A 110 7.19 -17.95 -7.43
C LEU A 110 8.71 -18.04 -7.51
N LYS A 111 9.44 -17.29 -6.67
CA LYS A 111 10.92 -17.32 -6.64
C LYS A 111 11.49 -18.68 -6.25
N THR A 112 10.74 -19.52 -5.55
CA THR A 112 11.14 -20.90 -5.19
C THR A 112 10.59 -21.95 -6.16
N GLY A 113 9.94 -21.52 -7.25
CA GLY A 113 9.41 -22.41 -8.30
C GLY A 113 7.99 -22.93 -8.04
N THR A 114 7.31 -22.44 -7.01
CA THR A 114 5.91 -22.81 -6.71
C THR A 114 4.92 -21.76 -7.23
N THR A 115 3.63 -22.05 -7.24
CA THR A 115 2.56 -21.06 -7.49
C THR A 115 1.53 -21.18 -6.36
N PRO A 116 1.71 -20.43 -5.25
CA PRO A 116 0.78 -20.50 -4.12
C PRO A 116 -0.62 -20.01 -4.47
N ASP A 117 -1.65 -20.50 -3.78
CA ASP A 117 -3.03 -20.04 -3.92
C ASP A 117 -3.19 -18.53 -3.66
N ALA A 118 -2.29 -17.94 -2.85
CA ALA A 118 -2.21 -16.51 -2.62
C ALA A 118 -2.07 -15.70 -3.93
N CYS A 119 -1.46 -16.27 -4.98
CA CYS A 119 -1.38 -15.63 -6.29
C CYS A 119 -2.75 -15.40 -6.95
N ALA A 120 -3.75 -16.20 -6.60
CA ALA A 120 -5.12 -16.08 -7.11
C ALA A 120 -6.02 -15.21 -6.22
N ALA A 121 -5.62 -14.95 -4.97
CA ALA A 121 -6.40 -14.16 -4.01
C ALA A 121 -6.31 -12.64 -4.26
N ILE A 122 -5.24 -12.18 -4.93
CA ILE A 122 -4.95 -10.76 -5.14
C ILE A 122 -6.03 -10.07 -5.97
N GLY A 123 -6.62 -9.01 -5.41
CA GLY A 123 -7.71 -8.23 -6.01
C GLY A 123 -9.09 -8.88 -5.86
N GLY A 124 -9.17 -9.99 -5.13
CA GLY A 124 -10.42 -10.66 -4.74
C GLY A 124 -11.05 -10.08 -3.47
N SER A 125 -10.31 -9.23 -2.75
CA SER A 125 -10.72 -8.60 -1.49
C SER A 125 -11.60 -7.36 -1.74
N LYS A 126 -12.74 -7.49 -2.42
CA LYS A 126 -13.62 -6.34 -2.75
C LYS A 126 -14.98 -6.41 -2.07
#